data_AF-A0A376KMZ6-F1
#
_entry.id   AF-A0A376KMZ6-F1
#
_cell.length_a   1.000
_cell.length_b   1.000
_cell.length_c   1.000
_cell.angle_alpha   90.00
_cell.angle_beta   90.00
_cell.angle_gamma   90.00
#
_symmetry.space_group_name_H-M   'P 1'
#
loop_
_entity.id
_entity.type
_entity.pdbx_description
1 polymer ?
#
loop_
_entity_poly.entity_id
_entity_poly.type
_entity_poly.pdbx_seq_one_letter_code
_entity_poly.pdbx_strand_id
1 'polypeptide(L)'
;MSSRLIIALIIMLLAPGVQAHNFVTGKTVTPVYIQEGGELLLNSDDEIHYQKWKSTQLAGKVRIIQYIAGRKSAKKKNSLLIKAV
;
A
#
# COMPACT_ATOMS: atom_id res chain seq x y z
N MET A 1 42.70 -15.12 1.53
CA MET A 1 41.56 -14.43 2.20
C MET A 1 41.56 -14.80 3.67
N SER A 2 41.43 -13.83 4.58
CA SER A 2 41.38 -14.13 6.02
C SER A 2 40.13 -14.96 6.34
N SER A 3 40.25 -15.96 7.22
CA SER A 3 39.13 -16.85 7.62
C SER A 3 37.88 -16.07 8.06
N ARG A 4 38.09 -14.89 8.69
CA ARG A 4 37.01 -13.97 9.09
C ARG A 4 36.19 -13.44 7.92
N LEU A 5 36.82 -13.14 6.78
CA LEU A 5 36.11 -12.66 5.57
C LEU A 5 35.28 -13.78 4.94
N ILE A 6 35.76 -15.02 4.99
CA ILE A 6 35.04 -16.18 4.47
C ILE A 6 33.79 -16.43 5.30
N ILE A 7 33.91 -16.39 6.64
CA ILE A 7 32.76 -16.55 7.56
C ILE A 7 31.73 -15.44 7.35
N ALA A 8 32.17 -14.18 7.21
CA ALA A 8 31.28 -13.05 6.97
C ALA A 8 30.50 -13.18 5.64
N LEU A 9 31.17 -13.65 4.58
CA LEU A 9 30.56 -13.88 3.28
C LEU A 9 29.51 -15.00 3.34
N ILE A 10 29.80 -16.09 4.05
CA ILE A 10 28.85 -17.21 4.25
C ILE A 10 27.59 -16.73 4.99
N ILE A 11 27.74 -15.92 6.03
CA ILE A 11 26.59 -15.34 6.77
C ILE A 11 25.75 -14.43 5.87
N MET A 12 26.39 -13.65 5.01
CA MET A 12 25.70 -12.74 4.08
C MET A 12 24.92 -13.49 2.99
N LEU A 13 25.45 -14.60 2.47
CA LEU A 13 24.75 -15.44 1.49
C LEU A 13 23.62 -16.26 2.10
N LEU A 14 23.72 -16.62 3.39
CA LEU A 14 22.72 -17.43 4.10
C LEU A 14 21.63 -16.57 4.78
N ALA A 15 21.66 -15.24 4.63
CA ALA A 15 20.64 -14.38 5.20
C ALA A 15 19.27 -14.76 4.59
N PRO A 16 18.29 -15.22 5.39
CA PRO A 16 16.98 -15.56 4.86
C PRO A 16 16.32 -14.32 4.27
N GLY A 17 15.80 -14.45 3.04
CA GLY A 17 15.03 -13.39 2.40
C GLY A 17 13.75 -13.14 3.19
N VAL A 18 13.64 -11.98 3.81
CA VAL A 18 12.38 -11.53 4.43
C VAL A 18 11.43 -11.11 3.31
N GLN A 19 10.26 -11.73 3.25
CA GLN A 19 9.20 -11.27 2.35
C GLN A 19 8.71 -9.91 2.84
N ALA A 20 8.65 -8.93 1.93
CA ALA A 20 8.15 -7.59 2.27
C ALA A 20 6.63 -7.57 2.57
N HIS A 21 5.92 -8.68 2.35
CA HIS A 21 4.50 -8.82 2.58
C HIS A 21 4.19 -9.94 3.60
N ASN A 22 3.14 -9.73 4.39
CA ASN A 22 2.68 -10.69 5.42
C ASN A 22 1.57 -11.63 4.92
N PHE A 23 1.51 -11.88 3.61
CA PHE A 23 0.49 -12.75 3.03
C PHE A 23 0.91 -14.21 3.10
N VAL A 24 -0.01 -15.07 3.54
CA VAL A 24 0.18 -16.51 3.63
C VAL A 24 -0.83 -17.20 2.73
N THR A 25 -0.36 -18.03 1.80
CA THR A 25 -1.22 -18.80 0.90
C THR A 25 -2.20 -19.65 1.68
N GLY A 26 -3.47 -19.66 1.25
CA GLY A 26 -4.55 -20.42 1.90
C GLY A 26 -5.12 -19.76 3.17
N LYS A 27 -4.56 -18.64 3.64
CA LYS A 27 -5.13 -17.84 4.73
C LYS A 27 -5.87 -16.62 4.18
N THR A 28 -6.87 -16.17 4.93
CA THR A 28 -7.56 -14.91 4.65
C THR A 28 -6.60 -13.74 4.80
N VAL A 29 -6.70 -12.75 3.91
CA VAL A 29 -5.97 -11.49 4.04
C VAL A 29 -6.44 -10.70 5.25
N THR A 30 -5.52 -9.96 5.89
CA THR A 30 -5.86 -9.07 7.00
C THR A 30 -6.88 -8.02 6.54
N PRO A 31 -7.99 -7.82 7.26
CA PRO A 31 -8.98 -6.84 6.87
C PRO A 31 -8.44 -5.42 7.04
N VAL A 32 -8.63 -4.60 6.01
CA VAL A 32 -8.33 -3.17 6.00
C VAL A 32 -9.60 -2.37 6.28
N TYR A 33 -9.46 -1.34 7.11
CA TYR A 33 -10.52 -0.41 7.47
C TYR A 33 -10.05 1.04 7.27
N ILE A 34 -10.80 1.82 6.51
CA ILE A 34 -10.52 3.24 6.27
C ILE A 34 -11.69 4.04 6.83
N GLN A 35 -11.44 4.74 7.94
CA GLN A 35 -12.47 5.51 8.64
C GLN A 35 -12.77 6.86 7.98
N GLU A 36 -11.74 7.51 7.44
CA GLU A 36 -11.85 8.83 6.81
C GLU A 36 -11.39 8.75 5.37
N GLY A 37 -12.22 9.26 4.44
CA GLY A 37 -11.90 9.25 3.01
C GLY A 37 -11.84 7.85 2.39
N GLY A 38 -12.63 6.89 2.88
CA GLY A 38 -12.57 5.48 2.48
C GLY A 38 -13.05 5.22 1.07
N GLU A 39 -14.35 5.37 0.84
CA GLU A 39 -14.96 5.20 -0.48
C GLU A 39 -15.53 6.51 -0.96
N LEU A 40 -15.28 6.82 -2.24
CA LEU A 40 -15.78 8.00 -2.93
C LEU A 40 -17.10 7.63 -3.61
N LEU A 41 -18.16 8.32 -3.23
CA LEU A 41 -19.48 8.21 -3.84
C LEU A 41 -19.81 9.50 -4.58
N LEU A 42 -20.35 9.35 -5.78
CA LEU A 42 -20.93 10.46 -6.53
C LEU A 42 -22.44 10.40 -6.34
N ASN A 43 -23.01 11.44 -5.75
CA ASN A 43 -24.45 11.55 -5.55
C ASN A 43 -25.14 12.08 -6.82
N SER A 44 -26.46 11.98 -6.85
CA SER A 44 -27.31 12.47 -7.96
C SER A 44 -27.21 13.97 -8.18
N ASP A 45 -26.75 14.72 -7.17
CA ASP A 45 -26.54 16.17 -7.22
C ASP A 45 -25.11 16.54 -7.70
N ASP A 46 -24.39 15.59 -8.31
CA ASP A 46 -22.98 15.71 -8.73
C ASP A 46 -21.98 16.03 -7.60
N GLU A 47 -22.40 15.89 -6.35
CA GLU A 47 -21.55 16.08 -5.19
C GLU A 47 -20.77 14.81 -4.82
N ILE A 48 -19.51 14.99 -4.43
CA ILE A 48 -18.64 13.91 -3.98
C ILE A 48 -18.75 13.75 -2.46
N HIS A 49 -19.14 12.56 -2.03
CA HIS A 49 -19.19 12.18 -0.62
C HIS A 49 -18.18 11.07 -0.32
N TYR A 50 -17.67 11.09 0.91
CA TYR A 50 -16.79 10.04 1.41
C TYR A 50 -17.50 9.22 2.47
N GLN A 51 -17.40 7.90 2.35
CA GLN A 51 -17.89 6.98 3.37
C GLN A 51 -16.80 6.08 3.94
N LYS A 52 -17.09 5.47 5.09
CA LYS A 52 -16.23 4.46 5.71
C LYS A 52 -16.15 3.24 4.79
N TRP A 53 -14.94 2.76 4.57
CA TRP A 53 -14.71 1.61 3.70
C TRP A 53 -14.04 0.48 4.46
N LYS A 54 -14.52 -0.76 4.26
CA LYS A 54 -13.91 -1.97 4.83
C LYS A 54 -13.73 -3.01 3.73
N SER A 55 -12.53 -3.59 3.67
CA SER A 55 -12.23 -4.69 2.74
C SER A 55 -13.20 -5.89 2.84
N THR A 56 -13.79 -6.12 4.02
CA THR A 56 -14.77 -7.17 4.24
C THR A 56 -16.12 -6.94 3.54
N GLN A 57 -16.43 -5.71 3.10
CA GLN A 57 -17.60 -5.42 2.24
C GLN A 57 -17.48 -6.05 0.85
N LEU A 58 -16.28 -6.43 0.43
CA LEU A 58 -16.00 -6.89 -0.93
C LEU A 58 -16.05 -8.41 -1.09
N ALA A 59 -16.65 -9.12 -0.14
CA ALA A 59 -16.76 -10.58 -0.17
C ALA A 59 -17.47 -11.08 -1.44
N GLY A 60 -17.13 -12.30 -1.87
CA GLY A 60 -17.80 -12.99 -2.98
C GLY A 60 -17.25 -12.69 -4.38
N LYS A 61 -16.25 -11.81 -4.54
CA LYS A 61 -15.55 -11.58 -5.82
C LYS A 61 -14.04 -11.43 -5.63
N VAL A 62 -13.27 -11.78 -6.65
CA VAL A 62 -11.83 -11.47 -6.71
C VAL A 62 -11.66 -9.98 -6.97
N ARG A 63 -10.81 -9.31 -6.20
CA ARG A 63 -10.56 -7.86 -6.29
C ARG A 63 -9.06 -7.59 -6.33
N ILE A 64 -8.69 -6.50 -7.00
CA ILE A 64 -7.33 -5.96 -7.01
C ILE A 64 -7.33 -4.72 -6.11
N ILE A 65 -6.43 -4.68 -5.12
CA ILE A 65 -6.22 -3.50 -4.27
C ILE A 65 -4.87 -2.91 -4.64
N GLN A 66 -4.88 -1.70 -5.21
CA GLN A 66 -3.67 -0.98 -5.55
C GLN A 66 -3.34 0.04 -4.46
N TYR A 67 -2.26 -0.19 -3.73
CA TYR A 67 -1.68 0.84 -2.86
C TYR A 67 -0.83 1.77 -3.69
N ILE A 68 -1.19 3.05 -3.71
CA ILE A 68 -0.42 4.10 -4.36
C ILE A 68 -0.01 5.08 -3.26
N ALA A 69 1.29 5.18 -3.01
CA ALA A 69 1.81 6.17 -2.07
C ALA A 69 1.50 7.59 -2.60
N GLY A 70 0.52 8.25 -2.01
CA GLY A 70 0.19 9.62 -2.37
C GLY A 70 1.27 10.59 -1.87
N ARG A 71 1.88 11.38 -2.76
CA ARG A 71 2.72 12.51 -2.37
C ARG A 71 1.86 13.73 -1.96
N LYS A 72 1.13 13.66 -0.83
CA LYS A 72 0.39 14.85 -0.33
C LYS A 72 1.31 16.07 -0.12
N SER A 73 2.52 15.86 0.36
CA SER A 73 3.54 16.92 0.55
C SER A 73 4.14 17.44 -0.76
N ALA A 74 4.34 16.58 -1.78
CA ALA A 74 4.89 17.03 -3.06
C ALA A 74 3.84 17.75 -3.93
N LYS A 75 2.55 17.44 -3.80
CA LYS A 75 1.48 18.23 -4.43
C LYS A 75 1.47 19.68 -3.93
N LYS A 76 1.74 19.89 -2.63
CA LYS A 76 1.91 21.23 -2.05
C LYS A 76 3.17 21.94 -2.59
N LYS A 77 4.32 21.24 -2.65
CA LYS A 77 5.58 21.80 -3.18
C LYS A 77 5.55 22.09 -4.68
N ASN A 78 4.86 21.28 -5.48
CA ASN A 78 4.75 21.45 -6.93
C ASN A 78 3.51 22.27 -7.36
N SER A 79 2.77 22.83 -6.41
CA SER A 79 1.56 23.63 -6.69
C SER A 79 1.84 24.83 -7.62
N LEU A 80 3.05 25.38 -7.57
CA LEU A 80 3.51 26.46 -8.44
C LEU A 80 3.67 26.03 -9.90
N LEU A 81 4.06 24.77 -10.16
CA LEU A 81 4.24 24.23 -11.52
C LEU A 81 2.91 23.78 -12.13
N ILE A 82 1.95 23.35 -11.31
CA ILE A 82 0.62 22.93 -11.75
C ILE A 82 -0.24 24.14 -12.15
N LYS A 83 -0.04 25.31 -11.54
CA LYS A 83 -0.71 26.57 -11.90
C LYS A 83 -0.15 27.24 -13.17
N ALA A 84 0.95 26.73 -13.71
CA ALA A 84 1.62 27.29 -14.88
C ALA A 84 1.15 26.64 -16.20
N VAL A 85 0.13 25.77 -16.14
CA VAL A 85 -0.61 25.20 -17.27
C VAL A 85 -2.03 25.74 -17.20
#